data_AF-A0ABC8RP20-F1
#
_entry.id   AF-A0ABC8RP20-F1
#
_cell.length_a   1.000
_cell.length_b   1.000
_cell.length_c   1.000
_cell.angle_alpha   90.00
_cell.angle_beta   90.00
_cell.angle_gamma   90.00
#
_symmetry.space_group_name_H-M   'P 1'
#
loop_
_entity.id
_entity.type
_entity.pdbx_description
1 polymer ?
#
loop_
_entity_poly.entity_id
_entity_poly.type
_entity_poly.pdbx_seq_one_letter_code
_entity_poly.pdbx_strand_id
1 'polypeptide(L)'
;MNQLPQNLIPDPASPEWMNKGDNAWQLTAATLVGLQSVPGLVILYGSIVKKKWAVNSAFMALYAFAAVLVCWVGWGYQMAFGDKGKFLPFLGKPDVSLDQKVLLEKAFLGMLPTATMVFFQFVFAAITLILVAGALLGRMNFIAWMLFVPLWLTFSYTVSAYSIWFPSGWLSKMGIIDYSGGYVIHLSSGVAGFTAAYWVGPRGNKDRERFPPNNILLMLAGAGLLWMGWTGFNGGDPYVASIDASLAVLNTHVCAATSLLTWLLLDILFFEKPSVIGATQGMITGLVCITPAAFFSLKSLRSLAPHKA
;
A
#
# COMPACT_ATOMS: atom_id res chain seq x y z
N MET A 1 26.93 29.41 25.27
CA MET A 1 26.25 28.16 24.88
C MET A 1 24.81 28.52 24.60
N ASN A 2 24.39 28.52 23.34
CA ASN A 2 23.01 28.83 22.98
C ASN A 2 22.13 27.67 23.45
N GLN A 3 21.33 27.89 24.49
CA GLN A 3 20.28 26.94 24.87
C GLN A 3 19.37 26.77 23.66
N LEU A 4 19.10 25.51 23.31
CA LEU A 4 18.10 25.19 22.29
C LEU A 4 16.76 25.83 22.70
N PRO A 5 15.97 26.35 21.75
CA PRO A 5 14.57 26.70 21.96
C PRO A 5 13.84 25.61 22.75
N GLN A 6 12.92 25.98 23.63
CA GLN A 6 12.26 25.03 24.55
C GLN A 6 11.59 23.84 23.84
N ASN A 7 11.06 24.05 22.64
CA ASN A 7 10.46 23.02 21.78
C ASN A 7 11.49 22.06 21.12
N LEU A 8 12.77 22.36 21.24
CA LEU A 8 13.89 21.56 20.74
C LEU A 8 14.62 20.81 21.85
N ILE A 9 14.33 21.11 23.12
CA ILE A 9 14.87 20.39 24.27
C ILE A 9 14.16 19.04 24.38
N PRO A 10 14.89 17.92 24.62
CA PRO A 10 14.25 16.64 24.85
C PRO A 10 13.37 16.63 26.10
N ASP A 11 12.19 16.02 25.99
CA ASP A 11 11.23 15.83 27.07
C ASP A 11 10.46 14.50 26.86
N PRO A 12 9.53 14.10 27.74
CA PRO A 12 8.77 12.87 27.56
C PRO A 12 7.94 12.79 26.26
N ALA A 13 7.53 13.92 25.69
CA ALA A 13 6.82 13.98 24.41
C ALA A 13 7.76 14.06 23.20
N SER A 14 9.02 14.44 23.42
CA SER A 14 10.09 14.56 22.44
C SER A 14 11.37 13.90 22.97
N PRO A 15 11.40 12.57 23.13
CA PRO A 15 12.56 11.90 23.71
C PRO A 15 13.78 11.99 22.79
N GLU A 16 14.98 11.95 23.38
CA GLU A 16 16.26 12.15 22.67
C GLU A 16 16.49 11.15 21.53
N TRP A 17 15.94 9.95 21.65
CA TRP A 17 16.07 8.90 20.64
C TRP A 17 15.19 9.10 19.40
N MET A 18 14.14 9.92 19.48
CA MET A 18 13.19 10.11 18.40
C MET A 18 13.68 11.18 17.43
N ASN A 19 13.90 10.80 16.18
CA ASN A 19 14.18 11.78 15.14
C ASN A 19 12.89 12.50 14.74
N LYS A 20 12.82 13.80 15.01
CA LYS A 20 11.65 14.64 14.69
C LYS A 20 11.35 14.72 13.20
N GLY A 21 12.39 14.82 12.36
CA GLY A 21 12.26 14.91 10.91
C GLY A 21 11.75 13.61 10.30
N ASP A 22 12.34 12.49 10.71
CA ASP A 22 11.91 11.17 10.25
C ASP A 22 10.48 10.87 10.70
N ASN A 23 10.14 11.15 11.97
CA ASN A 23 8.79 10.93 12.48
C ASN A 23 7.74 11.82 11.78
N ALA A 24 8.07 13.08 11.52
CA ALA A 24 7.20 13.99 10.77
C ALA A 24 6.98 13.51 9.32
N TRP A 25 8.06 13.07 8.65
CA TRP A 25 7.95 12.47 7.32
C TRP A 25 7.12 11.20 7.35
N GLN A 26 7.32 10.32 8.32
CA GLN A 26 6.61 9.04 8.39
C GLN A 26 5.11 9.20 8.62
N LEU A 27 4.69 10.11 9.49
CA LEU A 27 3.27 10.43 9.71
C LEU A 27 2.64 11.06 8.46
N THR A 28 3.40 11.91 7.76
CA THR A 28 2.97 12.51 6.48
C THR A 28 2.83 11.43 5.41
N ALA A 29 3.84 10.57 5.25
CA ALA A 29 3.86 9.48 4.31
C ALA A 29 2.71 8.49 4.57
N ALA A 30 2.48 8.10 5.83
CA ALA A 30 1.34 7.28 6.23
C ALA A 30 0.01 7.92 5.82
N THR A 31 -0.13 9.24 6.03
CA THR A 31 -1.34 9.98 5.65
C THR A 31 -1.52 10.01 4.13
N LEU A 32 -0.45 10.22 3.36
CA LEU A 32 -0.49 10.17 1.89
C LEU A 32 -0.90 8.79 1.37
N VAL A 33 -0.41 7.70 1.98
CA VAL A 33 -0.86 6.33 1.66
C VAL A 33 -2.32 6.11 2.09
N GLY A 34 -2.71 6.63 3.25
CA GLY A 34 -4.10 6.62 3.70
C GLY A 34 -5.05 7.30 2.71
N LEU A 35 -4.65 8.45 2.15
CA LEU A 35 -5.41 9.19 1.13
C LEU A 35 -5.61 8.41 -0.16
N GLN A 36 -4.68 7.51 -0.52
CA GLN A 36 -4.87 6.59 -1.65
C GLN A 36 -6.04 5.65 -1.41
N SER A 37 -6.26 5.21 -0.17
CA SER A 37 -7.39 4.38 0.21
C SER A 37 -8.66 5.21 0.36
N VAL A 38 -8.64 6.15 1.31
CA VAL A 38 -9.76 7.03 1.67
C VAL A 38 -9.29 8.48 1.54
N PRO A 39 -9.71 9.24 0.51
CA PRO A 39 -10.82 8.92 -0.40
C PRO A 39 -10.41 8.34 -1.78
N GLY A 40 -9.13 8.16 -2.11
CA GLY A 40 -8.66 7.84 -3.47
C GLY A 40 -9.37 6.64 -4.13
N LEU A 41 -9.18 5.43 -3.60
CA LEU A 41 -9.80 4.20 -4.12
C LEU A 41 -11.30 4.17 -3.89
N VAL A 42 -11.81 4.78 -2.82
CA VAL A 42 -13.26 4.94 -2.60
C VAL A 42 -13.89 5.69 -3.77
N ILE A 43 -13.30 6.82 -4.18
CA ILE A 43 -13.75 7.62 -5.32
C ILE A 43 -13.56 6.84 -6.62
N LEU A 44 -12.36 6.28 -6.85
CA LEU A 44 -12.03 5.55 -8.08
C LEU A 44 -13.02 4.38 -8.30
N TYR A 45 -13.21 3.53 -7.30
CA TYR A 45 -14.07 2.36 -7.40
C TYR A 45 -15.54 2.70 -7.45
N GLY A 46 -15.97 3.74 -6.74
CA GLY A 46 -17.34 4.23 -6.82
C GLY A 46 -17.68 4.81 -8.21
N SER A 47 -16.70 5.34 -8.94
CA SER A 47 -16.92 6.08 -10.19
C SER A 47 -16.62 5.26 -11.47
N ILE A 48 -15.70 4.29 -11.40
CA ILE A 48 -15.29 3.44 -12.54
C ILE A 48 -16.34 2.37 -12.89
N VAL A 49 -17.22 2.03 -11.95
CA VAL A 49 -18.31 1.06 -12.15
C VAL A 49 -19.57 1.73 -12.70
N LYS A 50 -20.57 0.95 -13.14
CA LYS A 50 -21.89 1.53 -13.44
C LYS A 50 -22.56 2.10 -12.18
N LYS A 51 -23.40 3.11 -12.37
CA LYS A 51 -24.10 3.85 -11.30
C LYS A 51 -24.80 2.95 -10.27
N LYS A 52 -25.42 1.85 -10.73
CA LYS A 52 -26.12 0.88 -9.86
C LYS A 52 -25.23 0.19 -8.82
N TRP A 53 -23.91 0.18 -9.00
CA TRP A 53 -22.95 -0.41 -8.04
C TRP A 53 -22.03 0.61 -7.37
N ALA A 54 -22.18 1.90 -7.67
CA ALA A 54 -21.28 2.95 -7.22
C ALA A 54 -21.17 2.97 -5.69
N VAL A 55 -22.32 3.03 -4.99
CA VAL A 55 -22.39 3.08 -3.53
C VAL A 55 -21.78 1.81 -2.91
N ASN A 56 -22.15 0.63 -3.40
CA ASN A 56 -21.60 -0.62 -2.87
C ASN A 56 -20.09 -0.73 -3.07
N SER A 57 -19.57 -0.29 -4.23
CA SER A 57 -18.14 -0.35 -4.55
C SER A 57 -17.31 0.60 -3.68
N ALA A 58 -17.79 1.83 -3.50
CA ALA A 58 -17.21 2.78 -2.55
C ALA A 58 -17.27 2.26 -1.11
N PHE A 59 -18.39 1.64 -0.73
CA PHE A 59 -18.58 1.11 0.62
C PHE A 59 -17.71 -0.12 0.91
N MET A 60 -17.46 -0.99 -0.07
CA MET A 60 -16.51 -2.10 0.06
C MET A 60 -15.11 -1.60 0.42
N ALA A 61 -14.65 -0.51 -0.21
CA ALA A 61 -13.35 0.09 0.07
C ALA A 61 -13.32 0.74 1.47
N LEU A 62 -14.35 1.52 1.82
CA LEU A 62 -14.44 2.17 3.14
C LEU A 62 -14.51 1.14 4.28
N TYR A 63 -15.33 0.09 4.10
CA TYR A 63 -15.43 -1.01 5.05
C TYR A 63 -14.08 -1.70 5.22
N ALA A 64 -13.38 -2.03 4.12
CA ALA A 64 -12.10 -2.71 4.20
C ALA A 64 -11.06 -1.88 4.96
N PHE A 65 -10.99 -0.57 4.72
CA PHE A 65 -10.12 0.34 5.46
C PHE A 65 -10.39 0.30 6.98
N ALA A 66 -11.66 0.44 7.38
CA ALA A 66 -12.05 0.44 8.79
C ALA A 66 -11.86 -0.93 9.47
N ALA A 67 -12.28 -2.01 8.81
CA ALA A 67 -12.16 -3.37 9.33
C ALA A 67 -10.69 -3.77 9.49
N VAL A 68 -9.85 -3.44 8.50
CA VAL A 68 -8.40 -3.69 8.58
C VAL A 68 -7.80 -2.93 9.75
N LEU A 69 -8.16 -1.67 10.01
CA LEU A 69 -7.62 -0.93 11.15
C LEU A 69 -7.88 -1.65 12.48
N VAL A 70 -9.14 -2.04 12.70
CA VAL A 70 -9.55 -2.74 13.93
C VAL A 70 -8.81 -4.07 14.09
N CYS A 71 -8.73 -4.88 13.02
CA CYS A 71 -8.03 -6.16 13.05
C CYS A 71 -6.51 -5.96 13.20
N TRP A 72 -5.96 -4.90 12.60
CA TRP A 72 -4.54 -4.58 12.61
C TRP A 72 -4.05 -4.25 14.01
N VAL A 73 -4.76 -3.36 14.71
CA VAL A 73 -4.42 -3.02 16.11
C VAL A 73 -4.81 -4.14 17.08
N GLY A 74 -5.78 -5.00 16.72
CA GLY A 74 -6.21 -6.13 17.55
C GLY A 74 -5.26 -7.33 17.52
N TRP A 75 -4.69 -7.66 16.36
CA TRP A 75 -3.75 -8.78 16.20
C TRP A 75 -2.80 -8.65 15.01
N GLY A 76 -3.22 -8.01 13.92
CA GLY A 76 -2.51 -8.03 12.64
C GLY A 76 -1.10 -7.45 12.69
N TYR A 77 -0.90 -6.32 13.40
CA TYR A 77 0.42 -5.71 13.54
C TYR A 77 1.40 -6.65 14.23
N GLN A 78 1.00 -7.29 15.33
CA GLN A 78 1.88 -8.19 16.09
C GLN A 78 2.19 -9.47 15.32
N MET A 79 1.23 -9.98 14.53
CA MET A 79 1.48 -11.11 13.63
C MET A 79 2.47 -10.78 12.51
N ALA A 80 2.48 -9.54 12.02
CA ALA A 80 3.35 -9.10 10.93
C ALA A 80 4.72 -8.59 11.41
N PHE A 81 4.76 -7.80 12.48
CA PHE A 81 5.91 -7.01 12.92
C PHE A 81 6.20 -7.08 14.43
N GLY A 82 5.47 -7.93 15.18
CA GLY A 82 5.64 -8.07 16.62
C GLY A 82 6.94 -8.76 17.01
N ASP A 83 7.48 -8.38 18.17
CA ASP A 83 8.71 -8.92 18.75
C ASP A 83 8.48 -10.00 19.82
N LYS A 84 7.21 -10.31 20.13
CA LYS A 84 6.76 -11.31 21.12
C LYS A 84 7.01 -12.77 20.72
N GLY A 85 7.93 -12.99 19.78
CA GLY A 85 8.28 -14.30 19.24
C GLY A 85 7.38 -14.79 18.11
N LYS A 86 7.65 -16.02 17.67
CA LYS A 86 6.95 -16.68 16.58
C LYS A 86 5.74 -17.46 17.09
N PHE A 87 4.63 -17.38 16.36
CA PHE A 87 3.51 -18.33 16.52
C PHE A 87 3.68 -19.53 15.61
N LEU A 88 4.07 -19.27 14.36
CA LEU A 88 4.49 -20.28 13.38
C LEU A 88 5.83 -19.84 12.77
N PRO A 89 6.58 -20.73 12.09
CA PRO A 89 7.87 -20.37 11.49
C PRO A 89 7.84 -19.13 10.57
N PHE A 90 6.69 -18.89 9.94
CA PHE A 90 6.39 -17.83 8.98
C PHE A 90 5.37 -16.79 9.50
N LEU A 91 5.07 -16.76 10.80
CA LEU A 91 4.05 -15.87 11.36
C LEU A 91 4.34 -15.47 12.82
N GLY A 92 4.23 -14.18 13.13
CA GLY A 92 4.35 -13.64 14.48
C GLY A 92 3.18 -14.02 15.40
N LYS A 93 3.36 -13.83 16.70
CA LYS A 93 2.30 -14.10 17.69
C LYS A 93 1.21 -13.04 17.68
N PRO A 94 -0.09 -13.42 17.55
CA PRO A 94 -1.17 -12.45 17.65
C PRO A 94 -1.20 -11.83 19.04
N ASP A 95 -1.30 -10.51 19.08
CA ASP A 95 -1.46 -9.71 20.30
C ASP A 95 -1.94 -8.30 19.96
N VAL A 96 -2.40 -7.56 20.97
CA VAL A 96 -2.97 -6.23 20.83
C VAL A 96 -1.88 -5.15 20.79
N SER A 97 -2.05 -4.18 19.89
CA SER A 97 -1.21 -2.97 19.72
C SER A 97 -1.96 -1.69 20.11
N LEU A 98 -2.51 -1.66 21.33
CA LEU A 98 -3.25 -0.53 21.90
C LEU A 98 -2.72 -0.07 23.26
N ASP A 99 -1.75 -0.78 23.84
CA ASP A 99 -1.14 -0.37 25.10
C ASP A 99 -0.34 0.92 24.91
N GLN A 100 -0.73 1.96 25.65
CA GLN A 100 -0.16 3.29 25.50
C GLN A 100 1.36 3.32 25.76
N LYS A 101 1.86 2.51 26.70
CA LYS A 101 3.29 2.52 27.03
C LYS A 101 4.08 1.96 25.85
N VAL A 102 3.65 0.80 25.32
CA VAL A 102 4.27 0.18 24.15
C VAL A 102 4.21 1.08 22.92
N LEU A 103 3.10 1.80 22.72
CA LEU A 103 2.92 2.69 21.58
C LEU A 103 3.86 3.91 21.58
N LEU A 104 4.26 4.39 22.77
CA LEU A 104 5.18 5.51 22.93
C LEU A 104 6.66 5.09 22.94
N GLU A 105 6.94 3.79 23.08
CA GLU A 105 8.29 3.24 23.02
C GLU A 105 8.84 3.17 21.58
N LYS A 106 10.12 2.81 21.47
CA LYS A 106 10.84 2.65 20.21
C LYS A 106 10.25 1.50 19.39
N ALA A 107 9.97 1.76 18.12
CA ALA A 107 9.75 0.69 17.16
C ALA A 107 11.05 -0.08 16.86
N PHE A 108 10.95 -1.17 16.08
CA PHE A 108 12.08 -2.06 15.76
C PHE A 108 13.29 -1.37 15.10
N LEU A 109 13.10 -0.21 14.46
CA LEU A 109 14.18 0.60 13.86
C LEU A 109 14.86 1.54 14.86
N GLY A 110 14.31 1.71 16.05
CA GLY A 110 14.92 2.45 17.16
C GLY A 110 14.75 3.98 17.13
N MET A 111 14.31 4.58 16.02
CA MET A 111 14.24 6.04 15.82
C MET A 111 12.82 6.61 15.69
N LEU A 112 11.80 5.75 15.65
CA LEU A 112 10.40 6.11 15.51
C LEU A 112 9.58 5.52 16.67
N PRO A 113 8.52 6.20 17.14
CA PRO A 113 7.55 5.61 18.04
C PRO A 113 6.85 4.40 17.41
N THR A 114 6.55 3.39 18.22
CA THR A 114 5.77 2.23 17.79
C THR A 114 4.42 2.64 17.20
N ALA A 115 3.75 3.66 17.75
CA ALA A 115 2.51 4.19 17.21
C ALA A 115 2.62 4.63 15.74
N THR A 116 3.71 5.31 15.38
CA THR A 116 3.98 5.75 14.00
C THR A 116 4.11 4.55 13.07
N MET A 117 4.83 3.53 13.49
CA MET A 117 5.01 2.30 12.70
C MET A 117 3.73 1.47 12.58
N VAL A 118 2.95 1.38 13.66
CA VAL A 118 1.62 0.72 13.64
C VAL A 118 0.73 1.38 12.59
N PHE A 119 0.68 2.72 12.56
CA PHE A 119 -0.17 3.46 11.62
C PHE A 119 0.35 3.40 10.18
N PHE A 120 1.66 3.54 9.96
CA PHE A 120 2.25 3.45 8.63
C PHE A 120 2.07 2.05 8.00
N GLN A 121 2.27 0.99 8.77
CA GLN A 121 2.08 -0.37 8.26
C GLN A 121 0.59 -0.73 8.09
N PHE A 122 -0.30 -0.13 8.90
CA PHE A 122 -1.74 -0.26 8.73
C PHE A 122 -2.20 0.21 7.35
N VAL A 123 -1.75 1.39 6.89
CA VAL A 123 -2.24 1.95 5.62
C VAL A 123 -1.85 1.10 4.41
N PHE A 124 -0.70 0.39 4.47
CA PHE A 124 -0.35 -0.64 3.50
C PHE A 124 -1.25 -1.88 3.56
N ALA A 125 -1.57 -2.35 4.77
CA ALA A 125 -2.51 -3.46 4.94
C ALA A 125 -3.89 -3.11 4.37
N ALA A 126 -4.38 -1.91 4.69
CA ALA A 126 -5.68 -1.43 4.27
C ALA A 126 -5.77 -1.30 2.74
N ILE A 127 -4.81 -0.62 2.10
CA ILE A 127 -4.83 -0.44 0.65
C ILE A 127 -4.75 -1.79 -0.07
N THR A 128 -3.99 -2.76 0.45
CA THR A 128 -3.88 -4.12 -0.13
C THR A 128 -5.24 -4.81 -0.23
N LEU A 129 -6.02 -4.81 0.87
CA LEU A 129 -7.35 -5.43 0.86
C LEU A 129 -8.31 -4.66 -0.05
N ILE A 130 -8.20 -3.33 -0.10
CA ILE A 130 -9.01 -2.53 -1.03
C ILE A 130 -8.67 -2.91 -2.47
N LEU A 131 -7.40 -3.11 -2.83
CA LEU A 131 -7.00 -3.53 -4.18
C LEU A 131 -7.65 -4.86 -4.60
N VAL A 132 -7.80 -5.82 -3.69
CA VAL A 132 -8.53 -7.07 -3.96
C VAL A 132 -9.99 -6.79 -4.34
N ALA A 133 -10.63 -5.80 -3.70
CA ALA A 133 -12.00 -5.41 -4.00
C ALA A 133 -12.18 -4.97 -5.46
N GLY A 134 -11.14 -4.37 -6.07
CA GLY A 134 -11.14 -3.93 -7.47
C GLY A 134 -11.54 -5.04 -8.45
N ALA A 135 -11.09 -6.27 -8.20
CA ALA A 135 -11.47 -7.43 -9.01
C ALA A 135 -12.93 -7.85 -8.78
N LEU A 136 -13.52 -7.49 -7.64
CA LEU A 136 -14.80 -8.00 -7.15
C LEU A 136 -15.97 -7.01 -7.31
N LEU A 137 -15.69 -5.80 -7.77
CA LEU A 137 -16.69 -4.74 -7.90
C LEU A 137 -17.88 -5.16 -8.79
N GLY A 138 -19.09 -4.92 -8.30
CA GLY A 138 -20.35 -5.21 -9.01
C GLY A 138 -20.73 -6.69 -9.10
N ARG A 139 -20.02 -7.60 -8.41
CA ARG A 139 -20.32 -9.04 -8.40
C ARG A 139 -20.18 -9.74 -7.05
N MET A 140 -19.49 -9.14 -6.08
CA MET A 140 -19.34 -9.72 -4.74
C MET A 140 -20.48 -9.35 -3.81
N ASN A 141 -20.95 -10.32 -3.03
CA ASN A 141 -21.89 -10.09 -1.94
C ASN A 141 -21.19 -9.34 -0.80
N PHE A 142 -21.84 -8.32 -0.23
CA PHE A 142 -21.24 -7.47 0.79
C PHE A 142 -20.94 -8.21 2.10
N ILE A 143 -21.81 -9.12 2.54
CA ILE A 143 -21.59 -9.92 3.76
C ILE A 143 -20.39 -10.87 3.55
N ALA A 144 -20.29 -11.49 2.38
CA ALA A 144 -19.12 -12.30 2.04
C ALA A 144 -17.83 -11.46 2.04
N TRP A 145 -17.90 -10.21 1.56
CA TRP A 145 -16.78 -9.26 1.62
C TRP A 145 -16.39 -8.93 3.07
N MET A 146 -17.38 -8.73 3.94
CA MET A 146 -17.15 -8.46 5.36
C MET A 146 -16.41 -9.60 6.07
N LEU A 147 -16.67 -10.85 5.69
CA LEU A 147 -15.92 -11.99 6.21
C LEU A 147 -14.55 -12.14 5.53
N PHE A 148 -14.48 -11.90 4.22
CA PHE A 148 -13.25 -12.05 3.44
C PHE A 148 -12.14 -11.14 3.93
N VAL A 149 -12.42 -9.85 4.20
CA VAL A 149 -11.41 -8.86 4.60
C VAL A 149 -10.60 -9.28 5.85
N PRO A 150 -11.21 -9.52 7.02
CA PRO A 150 -10.46 -9.91 8.22
C PRO A 150 -9.78 -11.27 8.07
N LEU A 151 -10.39 -12.22 7.36
CA LEU A 151 -9.79 -13.53 7.12
C LEU A 151 -8.54 -13.43 6.23
N TRP A 152 -8.64 -12.71 5.11
CA TRP A 152 -7.52 -12.57 4.18
C TRP A 152 -6.40 -11.73 4.77
N LEU A 153 -6.70 -10.67 5.53
CA LEU A 153 -5.71 -9.95 6.32
C LEU A 153 -4.94 -10.91 7.24
N THR A 154 -5.67 -11.74 8.00
CA THR A 154 -5.10 -12.60 9.04
C THR A 154 -4.31 -13.77 8.49
N PHE A 155 -4.74 -14.37 7.38
CA PHE A 155 -4.15 -15.61 6.86
C PHE A 155 -3.27 -15.43 5.63
N SER A 156 -3.35 -14.27 4.96
CA SER A 156 -2.54 -13.99 3.76
C SER A 156 -1.63 -12.79 3.98
N TYR A 157 -2.18 -11.61 4.29
CA TYR A 157 -1.38 -10.38 4.36
C TYR A 157 -0.31 -10.44 5.45
N THR A 158 -0.69 -10.81 6.68
CA THR A 158 0.25 -10.91 7.82
C THR A 158 1.36 -11.93 7.56
N VAL A 159 1.05 -13.06 6.90
CA VAL A 159 2.03 -14.08 6.52
C VAL A 159 3.03 -13.51 5.51
N SER A 160 2.56 -12.81 4.47
CA SER A 160 3.42 -12.18 3.48
C SER A 160 4.29 -11.08 4.08
N ALA A 161 3.69 -10.18 4.87
CA ALA A 161 4.40 -9.09 5.54
C ALA A 161 5.46 -9.62 6.52
N TYR A 162 5.11 -10.60 7.35
CA TYR A 162 6.07 -11.25 8.25
C TYR A 162 7.21 -11.92 7.48
N SER A 163 6.89 -12.61 6.38
CA SER A 163 7.88 -13.38 5.64
C SER A 163 8.94 -12.48 4.97
N ILE A 164 8.50 -11.36 4.39
CA ILE A 164 9.31 -10.51 3.50
C ILE A 164 9.85 -9.27 4.23
N TRP A 165 9.00 -8.57 4.99
CA TRP A 165 9.34 -7.27 5.58
C TRP A 165 9.81 -7.33 7.02
N PHE A 166 9.38 -8.33 7.80
CA PHE A 166 9.91 -8.48 9.15
C PHE A 166 11.36 -8.98 9.10
N PRO A 167 12.32 -8.38 9.83
CA PRO A 167 13.73 -8.78 9.78
C PRO A 167 13.98 -10.25 10.13
N SER A 168 13.10 -10.87 10.94
CA SER A 168 13.19 -12.30 11.27
C SER A 168 12.40 -13.22 10.33
N GLY A 169 11.76 -12.65 9.31
CA GLY A 169 11.07 -13.33 8.23
C GLY A 169 12.00 -14.21 7.40
N TRP A 170 11.50 -15.34 6.91
CA TRP A 170 12.33 -16.31 6.21
C TRP A 170 12.76 -15.83 4.81
N LEU A 171 11.90 -15.09 4.09
CA LEU A 171 12.25 -14.48 2.80
C LEU A 171 13.15 -13.26 2.97
N SER A 172 12.93 -12.48 4.03
CA SER A 172 13.84 -11.39 4.43
C SER A 172 15.26 -11.92 4.63
N LYS A 173 15.41 -13.03 5.37
CA LYS A 173 16.71 -13.70 5.60
C LYS A 173 17.33 -14.31 4.34
N MET A 174 16.53 -14.64 3.33
CA MET A 174 17.01 -15.08 2.02
C MET A 174 17.46 -13.92 1.12
N GLY A 175 17.29 -12.67 1.57
CA GLY A 175 17.67 -11.48 0.81
C GLY A 175 16.70 -11.11 -0.30
N ILE A 176 15.42 -11.52 -0.21
CA ILE A 176 14.40 -11.02 -1.14
C ILE A 176 14.28 -9.51 -0.99
N ILE A 177 14.40 -8.82 -2.11
CA ILE A 177 14.19 -7.38 -2.18
C ILE A 177 12.75 -7.13 -2.61
N ASP A 178 11.98 -6.61 -1.68
CA ASP A 178 10.69 -5.99 -1.93
C ASP A 178 10.68 -4.69 -1.16
N TYR A 179 11.02 -3.59 -1.85
CA TYR A 179 11.12 -2.26 -1.24
C TYR A 179 9.75 -1.89 -0.62
N SER A 180 8.83 -1.34 -1.41
CA SER A 180 7.56 -0.85 -0.84
C SER A 180 6.35 -1.75 -1.08
N GLY A 181 6.52 -3.02 -1.48
CA GLY A 181 5.42 -4.00 -1.52
C GLY A 181 4.99 -4.45 -2.91
N GLY A 182 5.91 -4.61 -3.85
CA GLY A 182 5.65 -5.33 -5.10
C GLY A 182 5.12 -6.73 -4.86
N TYR A 183 5.66 -7.46 -3.88
CA TYR A 183 5.17 -8.79 -3.50
C TYR A 183 4.04 -8.70 -2.48
N VAL A 184 4.30 -8.06 -1.33
CA VAL A 184 3.38 -8.06 -0.18
C VAL A 184 2.04 -7.42 -0.51
N ILE A 185 2.04 -6.36 -1.33
CA ILE A 185 0.83 -5.60 -1.70
C ILE A 185 0.35 -6.02 -3.08
N HIS A 186 1.10 -5.74 -4.14
CA HIS A 186 0.55 -5.76 -5.50
C HIS A 186 0.40 -7.17 -6.07
N LEU A 187 1.44 -8.01 -5.99
CA LEU A 187 1.36 -9.39 -6.46
C LEU A 187 0.36 -10.18 -5.62
N SER A 188 0.45 -10.06 -4.29
CA SER A 188 -0.45 -10.73 -3.34
C SER A 188 -1.92 -10.38 -3.60
N SER A 189 -2.27 -9.08 -3.67
CA SER A 189 -3.64 -8.65 -3.95
C SER A 189 -4.08 -8.98 -5.38
N GLY A 190 -3.19 -8.93 -6.36
CA GLY A 190 -3.47 -9.31 -7.75
C GLY A 190 -3.84 -10.79 -7.89
N VAL A 191 -3.05 -11.68 -7.28
CA VAL A 191 -3.32 -13.12 -7.25
C VAL A 191 -4.60 -13.43 -6.48
N ALA A 192 -4.82 -12.78 -5.34
CA ALA A 192 -6.04 -12.91 -4.57
C ALA A 192 -7.27 -12.45 -5.37
N GLY A 193 -7.18 -11.29 -6.03
CA GLY A 193 -8.23 -10.73 -6.88
C GLY A 193 -8.55 -11.64 -8.07
N PHE A 194 -7.53 -12.18 -8.75
CA PHE A 194 -7.70 -13.15 -9.84
C PHE A 194 -8.39 -14.43 -9.35
N THR A 195 -7.91 -15.00 -8.23
CA THR A 195 -8.46 -16.22 -7.65
C THR A 195 -9.90 -16.02 -7.18
N ALA A 196 -10.17 -14.93 -6.47
CA ALA A 196 -11.52 -14.61 -6.01
C ALA A 196 -12.47 -14.33 -7.19
N ALA A 197 -11.99 -13.67 -8.24
CA ALA A 197 -12.77 -13.43 -9.46
C ALA A 197 -13.19 -14.74 -10.16
N TYR A 198 -12.33 -15.77 -10.12
CA TYR A 198 -12.65 -17.10 -10.64
C TYR A 198 -13.78 -17.74 -9.84
N TRP A 199 -13.67 -17.78 -8.50
CA TRP A 199 -14.66 -18.41 -7.61
C TRP A 199 -16.00 -17.67 -7.53
N VAL A 200 -15.99 -16.34 -7.52
CA VAL A 200 -17.21 -15.51 -7.51
C VAL A 200 -17.94 -15.58 -8.85
N GLY A 201 -17.20 -15.83 -9.94
CA GLY A 201 -17.75 -15.92 -11.28
C GLY A 201 -17.90 -14.58 -12.00
N PRO A 202 -18.33 -14.61 -13.27
CA PRO A 202 -18.40 -13.43 -14.13
C PRO A 202 -19.58 -12.52 -13.78
N ARG A 203 -19.47 -11.23 -14.16
CA ARG A 203 -20.63 -10.32 -14.22
C ARG A 203 -21.61 -10.81 -15.29
N GLY A 204 -22.90 -10.45 -15.17
CA GLY A 204 -23.90 -10.80 -16.17
C GLY A 204 -23.55 -10.29 -17.58
N ASN A 205 -24.00 -10.98 -18.64
CA ASN A 205 -23.59 -10.71 -20.03
C ASN A 205 -23.83 -9.25 -20.45
N LYS A 206 -25.03 -8.70 -20.19
CA LYS A 206 -25.38 -7.29 -20.46
C LYS A 206 -24.45 -6.30 -19.77
N ASP A 207 -23.86 -6.70 -18.65
CA ASP A 207 -22.91 -5.88 -17.91
C ASP A 207 -21.49 -5.96 -18.45
N ARG A 208 -21.11 -7.07 -19.10
CA ARG A 208 -19.80 -7.26 -19.72
C ARG A 208 -19.67 -6.58 -21.08
N GLU A 209 -20.73 -6.59 -21.88
CA GLU A 209 -20.73 -6.00 -23.23
C GLU A 209 -20.52 -4.47 -23.22
N ARG A 210 -21.07 -3.79 -22.21
CA ARG A 210 -20.95 -2.33 -22.06
C ARG A 210 -20.78 -1.96 -20.59
N PHE A 211 -19.57 -1.60 -20.18
CA PHE A 211 -19.22 -1.23 -18.80
C PHE A 211 -18.59 0.18 -18.71
N PRO A 212 -19.33 1.25 -19.04
CA PRO A 212 -18.80 2.60 -18.92
C PRO A 212 -18.72 3.02 -17.43
N PRO A 213 -17.70 3.82 -17.06
CA PRO A 213 -17.68 4.54 -15.80
C PRO A 213 -18.93 5.41 -15.64
N ASN A 214 -19.43 5.53 -14.41
CA ASN A 214 -20.55 6.45 -14.15
C ASN A 214 -20.10 7.91 -14.04
N ASN A 215 -18.83 8.16 -13.72
CA ASN A 215 -18.25 9.50 -13.70
C ASN A 215 -16.73 9.45 -13.96
N ILE A 216 -16.31 9.81 -15.17
CA ILE A 216 -14.89 9.76 -15.56
C ILE A 216 -14.05 10.81 -14.82
N LEU A 217 -14.61 11.99 -14.52
CA LEU A 217 -13.87 13.05 -13.82
C LEU A 217 -13.57 12.66 -12.37
N LEU A 218 -14.53 12.04 -11.67
CA LEU A 218 -14.29 11.51 -10.33
C LEU A 218 -13.30 10.34 -10.37
N MET A 219 -13.39 9.46 -11.38
CA MET A 219 -12.41 8.40 -11.56
C MET A 219 -10.99 8.98 -11.66
N LEU A 220 -10.81 10.05 -12.44
CA LEU A 220 -9.53 10.75 -12.55
C LEU A 220 -9.10 11.43 -11.24
N ALA A 221 -10.02 12.00 -10.47
CA ALA A 221 -9.71 12.56 -9.16
C ALA A 221 -9.18 11.47 -8.19
N GLY A 222 -9.83 10.30 -8.15
CA GLY A 222 -9.36 9.15 -7.37
C GLY A 222 -8.00 8.63 -7.84
N ALA A 223 -7.79 8.55 -9.16
CA ALA A 223 -6.52 8.19 -9.77
C ALA A 223 -5.39 9.19 -9.43
N GLY A 224 -5.69 10.49 -9.43
CA GLY A 224 -4.74 11.52 -9.04
C GLY A 224 -4.31 11.41 -7.57
N LEU A 225 -5.25 11.10 -6.67
CA LEU A 225 -4.95 10.82 -5.26
C LEU A 225 -4.06 9.59 -5.09
N LEU A 226 -4.27 8.55 -5.90
CA LEU A 226 -3.38 7.37 -5.95
C LEU A 226 -1.96 7.78 -6.35
N TRP A 227 -1.81 8.53 -7.46
CA TRP A 227 -0.50 8.96 -7.92
C TRP A 227 0.23 9.79 -6.88
N MET A 228 -0.40 10.87 -6.39
CA MET A 228 0.26 11.76 -5.42
C MET A 228 0.47 11.09 -4.07
N GLY A 229 -0.43 10.20 -3.65
CA GLY A 229 -0.25 9.44 -2.42
C GLY A 229 0.91 8.44 -2.50
N TRP A 230 1.30 8.02 -3.70
CA TRP A 230 2.43 7.10 -3.90
C TRP A 230 3.78 7.69 -3.52
N THR A 231 3.88 9.03 -3.40
CA THR A 231 5.01 9.72 -2.77
C THR A 231 5.23 9.22 -1.34
N GLY A 232 4.16 9.06 -0.54
CA GLY A 232 4.27 8.48 0.80
C GLY A 232 4.52 6.98 0.78
N PHE A 233 3.97 6.28 -0.22
CA PHE A 233 4.08 4.82 -0.37
C PHE A 233 5.54 4.39 -0.59
N ASN A 234 6.20 4.95 -1.61
CA ASN A 234 7.59 4.60 -1.91
C ASN A 234 8.61 5.48 -1.15
N GLY A 235 8.26 6.73 -0.86
CA GLY A 235 9.15 7.66 -0.16
C GLY A 235 9.18 7.49 1.35
N GLY A 236 8.12 6.94 1.96
CA GLY A 236 8.07 6.66 3.39
C GLY A 236 8.62 5.28 3.78
N ASP A 237 8.85 4.41 2.80
CA ASP A 237 9.28 3.03 3.04
C ASP A 237 10.68 2.86 3.65
N PRO A 238 11.67 3.76 3.43
CA PRO A 238 12.92 3.75 4.19
C PRO A 238 12.75 4.02 5.68
N TYR A 239 11.58 4.50 6.10
CA TYR A 239 11.28 4.95 7.46
C TYR A 239 12.07 6.18 7.92
N VAL A 240 12.84 6.78 7.01
CA VAL A 240 13.73 7.92 7.27
C VAL A 240 13.67 8.91 6.11
N ALA A 241 13.85 10.19 6.42
CA ALA A 241 13.95 11.26 5.42
C ALA A 241 15.39 11.29 4.85
N SER A 242 15.71 10.32 3.99
CA SER A 242 17.06 10.12 3.44
C SER A 242 17.18 10.45 1.94
N ILE A 243 18.40 10.29 1.42
CA ILE A 243 18.66 10.35 -0.03
C ILE A 243 17.91 9.25 -0.80
N ASP A 244 17.67 8.10 -0.18
CA ASP A 244 16.93 6.98 -0.78
C ASP A 244 15.45 7.32 -0.90
N ALA A 245 14.86 7.95 0.13
CA ALA A 245 13.49 8.46 0.09
C ALA A 245 13.30 9.45 -1.07
N SER A 246 14.26 10.38 -1.24
CA SER A 246 14.23 11.36 -2.32
C SER A 246 14.30 10.71 -3.71
N LEU A 247 15.19 9.71 -3.88
CA LEU A 247 15.32 8.96 -5.12
C LEU A 247 14.06 8.13 -5.42
N ALA A 248 13.50 7.46 -4.40
CA ALA A 248 12.29 6.66 -4.52
C ALA A 248 11.10 7.49 -4.99
N VAL A 249 10.91 8.69 -4.44
CA VAL A 249 9.87 9.63 -4.89
C VAL A 249 10.07 9.99 -6.37
N LEU A 250 11.28 10.39 -6.76
CA LEU A 250 11.54 10.79 -8.14
C LEU A 250 11.30 9.64 -9.12
N ASN A 251 11.84 8.45 -8.83
CA ASN A 251 11.67 7.25 -9.64
C ASN A 251 10.19 6.88 -9.78
N THR A 252 9.40 7.04 -8.71
CA THR A 252 7.95 6.80 -8.71
C THR A 252 7.24 7.66 -9.74
N HIS A 253 7.46 8.97 -9.70
CA HIS A 253 6.78 9.90 -10.61
C HIS A 253 7.25 9.75 -12.06
N VAL A 254 8.55 9.55 -12.28
CA VAL A 254 9.11 9.32 -13.62
C VAL A 254 8.55 8.04 -14.22
N CYS A 255 8.53 6.93 -13.48
CA CYS A 255 8.01 5.66 -13.98
C CYS A 255 6.50 5.74 -14.29
N ALA A 256 5.71 6.35 -13.40
CA ALA A 256 4.29 6.56 -13.63
C ALA A 256 4.00 7.40 -14.89
N ALA A 257 4.73 8.51 -15.06
CA ALA A 257 4.58 9.38 -16.23
C ALA A 257 4.99 8.67 -17.53
N THR A 258 6.14 7.99 -17.54
CA THR A 258 6.60 7.23 -18.70
C THR A 258 5.65 6.11 -19.07
N SER A 259 5.14 5.37 -18.08
CA SER A 259 4.18 4.28 -18.30
C SER A 259 2.84 4.80 -18.83
N LEU A 260 2.33 5.91 -18.30
CA LEU A 260 1.12 6.58 -18.81
C LEU A 260 1.29 6.99 -20.28
N LEU A 261 2.38 7.70 -20.60
CA LEU A 261 2.64 8.14 -21.97
C LEU A 261 2.85 6.97 -22.93
N THR A 262 3.54 5.91 -22.48
CA THR A 262 3.71 4.67 -23.25
C THR A 262 2.36 4.04 -23.53
N TRP A 263 1.47 3.94 -22.54
CA TRP A 263 0.14 3.38 -22.72
C TRP A 263 -0.69 4.20 -23.71
N LEU A 264 -0.64 5.54 -23.63
CA LEU A 264 -1.32 6.40 -24.60
C LEU A 264 -0.80 6.21 -26.03
N LEU A 265 0.52 6.06 -26.21
CA LEU A 265 1.09 5.75 -27.51
C LEU A 265 0.60 4.39 -28.02
N LEU A 266 0.56 3.36 -27.16
CA LEU A 266 0.02 2.05 -27.51
C LEU A 266 -1.47 2.14 -27.87
N ASP A 267 -2.27 2.92 -27.14
CA ASP A 267 -3.68 3.13 -27.47
C ASP A 267 -3.86 3.76 -28.86
N ILE A 268 -3.02 4.75 -29.21
CA ILE A 268 -3.04 5.37 -30.53
C ILE A 268 -2.59 4.39 -31.61
N LEU A 269 -1.56 3.60 -31.37
CA LEU A 269 -1.02 2.65 -32.36
C LEU A 269 -1.95 1.47 -32.64
N PHE A 270 -2.61 0.92 -31.61
CA PHE A 270 -3.43 -0.28 -31.74
C PHE A 270 -4.93 0.00 -31.85
N PHE A 271 -5.40 1.13 -31.34
CA PHE A 271 -6.84 1.49 -31.32
C PHE A 271 -7.15 2.85 -31.97
N GLU A 272 -6.15 3.49 -32.59
CA GLU A 272 -6.26 4.73 -33.39
C GLU A 272 -6.74 5.97 -32.61
N LYS A 273 -6.89 5.89 -31.28
CA LYS A 273 -7.34 7.00 -30.43
C LYS A 273 -6.85 6.85 -28.99
N PRO A 274 -6.58 7.97 -28.29
CA PRO A 274 -6.22 7.92 -26.88
C PRO A 274 -7.40 7.50 -26.01
N SER A 275 -7.13 6.79 -24.91
CA SER A 275 -8.12 6.41 -23.89
C SER A 275 -7.75 6.99 -22.53
N VAL A 276 -8.68 7.73 -21.91
CA VAL A 276 -8.51 8.21 -20.53
C VAL A 276 -8.45 7.04 -19.54
N ILE A 277 -9.24 6.00 -19.77
CA ILE A 277 -9.20 4.77 -18.96
C ILE A 277 -7.84 4.08 -19.16
N GLY A 278 -7.36 4.01 -20.41
CA GLY A 278 -6.04 3.48 -20.74
C GLY A 278 -4.92 4.25 -20.03
N ALA A 279 -4.93 5.59 -20.10
CA ALA A 279 -3.98 6.43 -19.39
C ALA A 279 -3.99 6.19 -17.87
N THR A 280 -5.17 6.04 -17.27
CA THR A 280 -5.30 5.73 -15.83
C THR A 280 -4.71 4.34 -15.51
N GLN A 281 -4.95 3.33 -16.35
CA GLN A 281 -4.33 2.00 -16.20
C GLN A 281 -2.82 2.06 -16.38
N GLY A 282 -2.31 2.81 -17.36
CA GLY A 282 -0.89 2.99 -17.61
C GLY A 282 -0.16 3.69 -16.47
N MET A 283 -0.78 4.71 -15.90
CA MET A 283 -0.30 5.38 -14.69
C MET A 283 -0.16 4.38 -13.52
N ILE A 284 -1.24 3.63 -13.21
CA ILE A 284 -1.23 2.64 -12.12
C ILE A 284 -0.20 1.53 -12.40
N THR A 285 -0.06 1.11 -13.65
CA THR A 285 0.93 0.09 -14.05
C THR A 285 2.34 0.55 -13.74
N GLY A 286 2.71 1.78 -14.09
CA GLY A 286 4.03 2.34 -13.77
C GLY A 286 4.27 2.42 -12.27
N LEU A 287 3.27 2.91 -11.52
CA LEU A 287 3.32 2.99 -10.05
C LEU A 287 3.52 1.62 -9.40
N VAL A 288 2.78 0.59 -9.83
CA VAL A 288 2.90 -0.78 -9.33
C VAL A 288 4.25 -1.41 -9.70
N CYS A 289 4.70 -1.24 -10.94
CA CYS A 289 5.95 -1.83 -11.42
C CYS A 289 7.19 -1.28 -10.72
N ILE A 290 7.19 0.01 -10.35
CA ILE A 290 8.33 0.63 -9.68
C ILE A 290 8.36 0.39 -8.16
N THR A 291 7.22 0.07 -7.53
CA THR A 291 7.12 -0.20 -6.07
C THR A 291 8.23 -1.08 -5.48
N PRO A 292 8.52 -2.29 -6.00
CA PRO A 292 9.57 -3.13 -5.41
C PRO A 292 11.00 -2.60 -5.64
N ALA A 293 11.16 -1.59 -6.49
CA ALA A 293 12.44 -1.15 -7.04
C ALA A 293 12.72 0.35 -6.90
N ALA A 294 11.86 1.10 -6.19
CA ALA A 294 11.87 2.56 -6.26
C ALA A 294 13.19 3.18 -5.76
N PHE A 295 13.88 2.56 -4.80
CA PHE A 295 15.19 3.03 -4.32
C PHE A 295 16.37 2.75 -5.26
N PHE A 296 16.20 1.92 -6.29
CA PHE A 296 17.33 1.58 -7.16
C PHE A 296 17.76 2.77 -8.01
N SER A 297 19.05 3.08 -7.96
CA SER A 297 19.69 3.85 -9.03
C SER A 297 20.07 2.92 -10.19
N LEU A 298 20.16 3.46 -11.40
CA LEU A 298 20.70 2.76 -12.58
C LEU A 298 22.09 2.15 -12.35
N LYS A 299 22.89 2.71 -11.42
CA LYS A 299 24.18 2.15 -11.01
C LYS A 299 24.04 0.92 -10.12
N SER A 300 23.07 0.93 -9.20
CA SER A 300 22.79 -0.18 -8.27
C SER A 300 22.25 -1.43 -8.99
N LEU A 301 21.47 -1.25 -10.06
CA LEU A 301 21.05 -2.36 -10.94
C LEU A 301 22.21 -3.04 -11.67
N ARG A 302 23.27 -2.28 -12.02
CA ARG A 302 24.46 -2.82 -12.71
C ARG A 302 25.37 -3.61 -11.77
N SER A 303 25.43 -3.28 -10.48
CA SER A 303 26.18 -4.05 -9.48
C SER A 303 25.48 -5.33 -9.03
N LEU A 304 24.17 -5.46 -9.27
CA LEU A 304 23.40 -6.67 -9.00
C LEU A 304 23.34 -7.63 -10.19
N ALA A 305 23.76 -7.19 -11.39
CA ALA A 305 23.97 -8.11 -12.48
C ALA A 305 25.10 -9.06 -12.07
N PRO A 306 24.88 -10.39 -12.07
CA PRO A 306 25.91 -11.33 -11.69
C PRO A 306 27.13 -11.05 -12.56
N HIS A 307 28.26 -10.73 -11.92
CA HIS A 307 29.55 -10.82 -12.57
C HIS A 307 29.63 -12.25 -13.11
N LYS A 308 29.46 -12.40 -14.42
CA LYS A 308 29.76 -13.66 -15.10
C LYS A 308 31.23 -13.95 -14.83
N ALA A 309 31.48 -14.89 -13.93
CA ALA A 309 32.73 -15.65 -13.90
C ALA A 309 32.73 -16.63 -15.07
#